data_AF-A0A7W0U4R9-F1
#
_entry.id   AF-A0A7W0U4R9-F1
#
_cell.length_a   1.000
_cell.length_b   1.000
_cell.length_c   1.000
_cell.angle_alpha   90.00
_cell.angle_beta   90.00
_cell.angle_gamma   90.00
#
_symmetry.space_group_name_H-M   'P 1'
#
loop_
_entity.id
_entity.type
_entity.pdbx_description
1 polymer ?
#
loop_
_entity_poly.entity_id
_entity_poly.type
_entity_poly.pdbx_seq_one_letter_code
_entity_poly.pdbx_strand_id
1 'polypeptide(L)'
;MAMRPPMPMPALSRRARVILGVIAALVVVLSILGTLTSEYVDYLWFEATGYTSVFWTELSTRVVLFLVVGAATGLAVAGNLALAYRLRPAFRPMSLEQQNLERYRAAIEPRRKLLLVGIGVLMAAFAGFTAQGSWQTWLLWRNGTEFGITDPQFGMDVSFFAFDYPFYRLVLGFLFAIVLLSLAGAAAVHYVFGGIRLQSKGDRFSSGARMHLSVLLGVFVLLKAFAYYLDRFGLVFSDRTGITTGASYTDVTALLPAKTILMFVAAICAVAFFANIFFRNFALPALAL
;
A
#
# COMPACT_ATOMS: atom_id res chain seq x y z
N MET A 1 -43.35 3.95 19.55
CA MET A 1 -41.89 4.17 19.65
C MET A 1 -41.56 5.51 19.01
N ALA A 2 -41.28 6.54 19.81
CA ALA A 2 -40.91 7.86 19.29
C ALA A 2 -39.45 7.85 18.81
N MET A 3 -39.20 8.13 17.53
CA MET A 3 -37.85 8.35 17.01
C MET A 3 -37.30 9.64 17.61
N ARG A 4 -36.15 9.55 18.31
CA ARG A 4 -35.41 10.74 18.74
C ARG A 4 -34.93 11.49 17.49
N PRO A 5 -35.13 12.82 17.41
CA PRO A 5 -34.61 13.61 16.29
C PRO A 5 -33.07 13.51 16.25
N PRO A 6 -32.46 13.50 15.05
CA PRO A 6 -31.01 13.47 14.93
C PRO A 6 -30.41 14.69 15.63
N MET A 7 -29.51 14.47 16.59
CA MET A 7 -28.81 15.57 17.25
C MET A 7 -28.01 16.35 16.20
N PRO A 8 -28.18 17.68 16.09
CA PRO A 8 -27.40 18.49 15.17
C PRO A 8 -25.92 18.36 15.54
N MET A 9 -25.10 17.87 14.61
CA MET A 9 -23.65 17.86 14.79
C MET A 9 -23.18 19.30 14.95
N PRO A 10 -22.30 19.62 15.92
CA PRO A 10 -21.81 20.98 16.11
C PRO A 10 -21.13 21.46 14.83
N ALA A 11 -21.79 22.35 14.09
CA ALA A 11 -21.19 22.97 12.92
C ALA A 11 -20.21 24.04 13.41
N LEU A 12 -18.92 23.88 13.09
CA LEU A 12 -17.89 24.87 13.44
C LEU A 12 -18.28 26.25 12.88
N SER A 13 -18.26 27.26 13.74
CA SER A 13 -18.52 28.65 13.32
C SER A 13 -17.54 29.06 12.23
N ARG A 14 -17.95 29.97 11.33
CA ARG A 14 -17.08 30.47 10.25
C ARG A 14 -15.75 31.02 10.81
N ARG A 15 -15.79 31.64 11.99
CA ARG A 15 -14.61 32.12 12.73
C ARG A 15 -13.72 30.98 13.20
N ALA A 16 -14.28 29.92 13.78
CA ALA A 16 -13.53 28.75 14.22
C ALA A 16 -12.83 28.04 13.04
N ARG A 17 -13.48 27.91 11.88
CA ARG A 17 -12.85 27.35 10.67
C ARG A 17 -11.69 28.20 10.15
N VAL A 18 -11.81 29.54 10.19
CA VAL A 18 -10.73 30.45 9.80
C VAL A 18 -9.56 30.35 10.79
N ILE A 19 -9.82 30.38 12.10
CA ILE A 19 -8.78 30.27 13.12
C ILE A 19 -8.05 28.93 13.01
N LEU A 20 -8.77 27.81 12.87
CA LEU A 20 -8.16 26.49 12.65
C LEU A 20 -7.34 26.44 11.36
N GLY A 21 -7.81 27.06 10.28
CA GLY A 21 -7.07 27.15 9.03
C GLY A 21 -5.77 27.95 9.17
N VAL A 22 -5.81 29.09 9.89
CA VAL A 22 -4.62 29.90 10.17
C VAL A 22 -3.63 29.16 11.05
N ILE A 23 -4.09 28.49 12.11
CA ILE A 23 -3.23 27.67 12.98
C ILE A 23 -2.59 26.54 12.17
N ALA A 24 -3.37 25.81 11.36
CA ALA A 24 -2.84 24.73 10.53
C ALA A 24 -1.80 25.26 9.52
N ALA A 25 -2.08 26.39 8.86
CA ALA A 25 -1.14 27.03 7.96
C ALA A 25 0.14 27.47 8.68
N LEU A 26 0.03 28.04 9.89
CA LEU A 26 1.16 28.44 10.70
C LEU A 26 2.02 27.22 11.10
N VAL A 27 1.39 26.13 11.55
CA VAL A 27 2.10 24.88 11.87
C VAL A 27 2.87 24.37 10.65
N VAL A 28 2.24 24.31 9.48
CA VAL A 28 2.88 23.88 8.24
C VAL A 28 4.06 24.78 7.88
N VAL A 29 3.89 26.10 7.95
CA VAL A 29 4.95 27.07 7.65
C VAL A 29 6.13 26.92 8.61
N LEU A 30 5.87 26.81 9.91
CA LEU A 30 6.91 26.62 10.92
C LEU A 30 7.63 25.28 10.75
N SER A 31 6.91 24.20 10.43
CA SER A 31 7.53 22.91 10.11
C SER A 31 8.45 23.01 8.89
N ILE A 32 8.00 23.66 7.81
CA ILE A 32 8.81 23.85 6.60
C ILE A 32 10.07 24.67 6.92
N LEU A 33 9.93 25.78 7.64
CA LEU A 33 11.06 26.61 8.07
C LEU A 33 12.06 25.83 8.91
N GLY A 34 11.58 25.02 9.86
CA GLY A 34 12.42 24.16 10.69
C GLY A 34 13.21 23.14 9.85
N THR A 35 12.53 22.47 8.91
CA THR A 35 13.18 21.51 8.01
C THR A 35 14.21 22.20 7.11
N LEU A 36 13.88 23.32 6.48
CA LEU A 36 14.82 24.06 5.62
C LEU A 36 16.04 24.56 6.39
N THR A 37 15.84 25.00 7.64
CA THR A 37 16.95 25.41 8.51
C THR A 37 17.86 24.23 8.82
N SER A 38 17.30 23.06 9.14
CA SER A 38 18.09 21.84 9.39
C SER A 38 18.91 21.46 8.16
N GLU A 39 18.26 21.36 6.99
CA GLU A 39 18.91 20.96 5.74
C GLU A 39 20.00 21.97 5.32
N TYR A 40 19.81 23.27 5.59
CA TYR A 40 20.82 24.29 5.35
C TYR A 40 22.02 24.18 6.30
N VAL A 41 21.78 23.88 7.58
CA VAL A 41 22.86 23.63 8.55
C VAL A 41 23.65 22.38 8.15
N ASP A 42 22.96 21.33 7.71
CA ASP A 42 23.61 20.11 7.21
C ASP A 42 24.45 20.41 5.96
N TYR A 43 23.92 21.20 5.01
CA TYR A 43 24.67 21.66 3.85
C TYR A 43 25.96 22.39 4.24
N LEU A 44 25.88 23.36 5.16
CA LEU A 44 27.05 24.11 5.65
C LEU A 44 28.08 23.19 6.32
N TRP A 45 27.63 22.16 7.02
CA TRP A 45 28.50 21.16 7.63
C TRP A 45 29.23 20.32 6.57
N PHE A 46 28.52 19.85 5.53
CA PHE A 46 29.13 19.11 4.43
C PHE A 46 30.10 19.97 3.62
N GLU A 47 29.81 21.25 3.43
CA GLU A 47 30.71 22.21 2.81
C GLU A 47 31.99 22.41 3.65
N ALA A 48 31.84 22.63 4.96
CA ALA A 48 32.97 22.83 5.88
C ALA A 48 33.90 21.60 5.96
N THR A 49 33.36 20.40 5.75
CA THR A 49 34.11 19.14 5.78
C THR A 49 34.61 18.68 4.39
N GLY A 50 34.26 19.40 3.31
CA GLY A 50 34.66 19.07 1.95
C GLY A 50 33.90 17.89 1.32
N TYR A 51 32.77 17.47 1.90
CA TYR A 51 31.96 16.33 1.45
C TYR A 51 30.61 16.74 0.85
N THR A 52 30.53 17.92 0.21
CA THR A 52 29.29 18.45 -0.42
C THR A 52 28.66 17.49 -1.44
N SER A 53 29.45 16.63 -2.10
CA SER A 53 28.92 15.61 -3.01
C SER A 53 28.00 14.59 -2.31
N VAL A 54 28.27 14.27 -1.04
CA VAL A 54 27.46 13.34 -0.23
C VAL A 54 26.09 13.93 0.03
N PHE A 55 26.04 15.22 0.42
CA PHE A 55 24.78 15.96 0.60
C PHE A 55 23.91 15.91 -0.65
N TRP A 56 24.47 16.22 -1.82
CA TRP A 56 23.71 16.19 -3.07
C TRP A 56 23.29 14.79 -3.48
N THR A 57 24.08 13.76 -3.17
CA THR A 57 23.72 12.36 -3.41
C THR A 57 22.56 11.92 -2.53
N GLU A 58 22.59 12.27 -1.24
CA GLU A 58 21.51 12.01 -0.30
C GLU A 58 20.23 12.73 -0.70
N LEU A 59 20.30 14.05 -0.92
CA LEU A 59 19.14 14.87 -1.27
C LEU A 59 18.50 14.43 -2.59
N SER A 60 19.30 14.20 -3.63
CA SER A 60 18.77 13.71 -4.91
C SER A 60 18.13 12.33 -4.77
N THR A 61 18.72 11.43 -3.99
CA THR A 61 18.13 10.11 -3.72
C THR A 61 16.79 10.22 -3.01
N ARG A 62 16.70 11.05 -1.95
CA ARG A 62 15.45 11.31 -1.22
C ARG A 62 14.36 11.82 -2.17
N VAL A 63 14.68 12.81 -3.01
CA VAL A 63 13.73 13.37 -4.00
C VAL A 63 13.30 12.33 -5.04
N VAL A 64 14.25 11.55 -5.58
CA VAL A 64 13.93 10.50 -6.56
C VAL A 64 13.02 9.43 -5.95
N LEU A 65 13.32 8.95 -4.74
CA LEU A 65 12.47 7.98 -4.06
C LEU A 65 11.08 8.55 -3.78
N PHE A 66 10.98 9.80 -3.35
CA PHE A 66 9.71 10.49 -3.16
C PHE A 66 8.87 10.48 -4.44
N LEU A 67 9.46 10.91 -5.55
CA LEU A 67 8.75 11.04 -6.82
C LEU A 67 8.39 9.68 -7.41
N VAL A 68 9.32 8.72 -7.44
CA VAL A 68 9.10 7.40 -8.07
C VAL A 68 8.10 6.57 -7.28
N VAL A 69 8.31 6.39 -5.98
CA VAL A 69 7.44 5.55 -5.15
C VAL A 69 6.10 6.25 -4.91
N GLY A 70 6.11 7.57 -4.73
CA GLY A 70 4.91 8.39 -4.65
C GLY A 70 4.07 8.28 -5.92
N ALA A 71 4.66 8.51 -7.10
CA ALA A 71 3.94 8.39 -8.37
C ALA A 71 3.42 6.97 -8.59
N ALA A 72 4.24 5.93 -8.36
CA ALA A 72 3.81 4.54 -8.50
C ALA A 72 2.59 4.23 -7.61
N THR A 73 2.62 4.67 -6.34
CA THR A 73 1.52 4.45 -5.40
C THR A 73 0.27 5.24 -5.77
N GLY A 74 0.41 6.54 -6.03
CA GLY A 74 -0.70 7.42 -6.38
C GLY A 74 -1.39 6.97 -7.66
N LEU A 75 -0.61 6.63 -8.70
CA LEU A 75 -1.14 6.15 -9.98
C LEU A 75 -1.80 4.77 -9.84
N ALA A 76 -1.19 3.84 -9.11
CA ALA A 76 -1.79 2.52 -8.90
C ALA A 76 -3.11 2.60 -8.13
N VAL A 77 -3.17 3.36 -7.04
CA VAL A 77 -4.40 3.52 -6.26
C VAL A 77 -5.46 4.27 -7.08
N ALA A 78 -5.12 5.42 -7.67
CA ALA A 78 -6.06 6.20 -8.48
C ALA A 78 -6.56 5.41 -9.70
N GLY A 79 -5.67 4.63 -10.34
CA GLY A 79 -6.00 3.73 -11.44
C GLY A 79 -6.99 2.64 -11.02
N ASN A 80 -6.79 2.01 -9.86
CA ASN A 80 -7.72 1.00 -9.33
C ASN A 80 -9.08 1.62 -8.94
N LEU A 81 -9.11 2.83 -8.38
CA LEU A 81 -10.36 3.55 -8.13
C LEU A 81 -11.09 3.88 -9.44
N ALA A 82 -10.37 4.33 -10.47
CA ALA A 82 -10.91 4.61 -11.79
C ALA A 82 -11.51 3.33 -12.42
N LEU A 83 -10.77 2.23 -12.34
CA LEU A 83 -11.19 0.92 -12.85
C LEU A 83 -12.41 0.39 -12.11
N ALA A 84 -12.44 0.49 -10.78
CA ALA A 84 -13.60 0.11 -9.97
C ALA A 84 -14.85 0.89 -10.38
N TYR A 85 -14.72 2.20 -10.61
CA TYR A 85 -15.82 3.03 -11.09
C TYR A 85 -16.27 2.64 -12.51
N ARG A 86 -15.33 2.33 -13.41
CA ARG A 86 -15.64 1.89 -14.77
C ARG A 86 -16.36 0.54 -14.81
N LEU A 87 -16.04 -0.35 -13.88
CA LEU A 87 -16.64 -1.69 -13.75
C LEU A 87 -17.96 -1.69 -12.96
N ARG A 88 -18.56 -0.52 -12.70
CA ARG A 88 -19.86 -0.42 -12.02
C ARG A 88 -20.98 -1.06 -12.85
N PRO A 89 -21.98 -1.71 -12.21
CA PRO A 89 -23.12 -2.28 -12.92
C PRO A 89 -23.99 -1.18 -13.56
N ALA A 90 -24.46 -1.43 -14.80
CA ALA A 90 -25.31 -0.49 -15.56
C ALA A 90 -26.72 -0.36 -14.97
N PHE A 91 -27.31 -1.48 -14.54
CA PHE A 91 -28.62 -1.52 -13.89
C PHE A 91 -28.49 -1.70 -12.37
N ARG A 92 -29.16 -0.83 -11.63
CA ARG A 92 -29.16 -0.79 -10.16
C ARG A 92 -30.58 -1.04 -9.64
N PRO A 93 -30.85 -2.18 -8.97
CA PRO A 93 -32.17 -2.42 -8.38
C PRO A 93 -32.40 -1.46 -7.20
N MET A 94 -33.63 -0.96 -7.06
CA MET A 94 -34.02 -0.07 -5.96
C MET A 94 -34.08 -0.85 -4.65
N SER A 95 -33.10 -0.64 -3.77
CA SER A 95 -33.11 -1.10 -2.38
C SER A 95 -32.91 0.06 -1.41
N LEU A 96 -33.34 -0.08 -0.15
CA LEU A 96 -33.20 0.94 0.88
C LEU A 96 -31.72 1.33 1.13
N GLU A 97 -30.82 0.35 1.09
CA GLU A 97 -29.36 0.55 1.12
C GLU A 97 -28.89 1.43 -0.05
N GLN A 98 -29.41 1.19 -1.24
CA GLN A 98 -29.03 1.92 -2.45
C GLN A 98 -29.58 3.35 -2.49
N GLN A 99 -30.74 3.60 -1.86
CA GLN A 99 -31.31 4.96 -1.68
C GLN A 99 -30.45 5.80 -0.74
N ASN A 100 -29.99 5.24 0.38
CA ASN A 100 -29.10 5.94 1.31
C ASN A 100 -27.76 6.32 0.65
N LEU A 101 -27.25 5.45 -0.23
CA LEU A 101 -26.01 5.71 -0.99
C LEU A 101 -26.19 6.75 -2.11
N GLU A 102 -27.41 7.03 -2.54
CA GLU A 102 -27.69 7.98 -3.62
C GLU A 102 -27.28 9.41 -3.25
N ARG A 103 -27.44 9.81 -1.98
CA ARG A 103 -26.94 11.10 -1.47
C ARG A 103 -25.42 11.23 -1.58
N TYR A 104 -24.69 10.16 -1.27
CA TYR A 104 -23.22 10.15 -1.40
C TYR A 104 -22.80 10.23 -2.87
N ARG A 105 -23.48 9.50 -3.76
CA ARG A 105 -23.22 9.56 -5.21
C ARG A 105 -23.47 10.96 -5.75
N ALA A 106 -24.59 11.59 -5.42
CA ALA A 106 -24.93 12.94 -5.87
C ALA A 106 -23.85 13.97 -5.49
N ALA A 107 -23.18 13.79 -4.34
CA ALA A 107 -22.06 14.61 -3.92
C ALA A 107 -20.74 14.28 -4.65
N ILE A 108 -20.48 12.99 -4.94
CA ILE A 108 -19.23 12.49 -5.53
C ILE A 108 -19.21 12.68 -7.06
N GLU A 109 -20.29 12.35 -7.76
CA GLU A 109 -20.38 12.33 -9.23
C GLU A 109 -19.89 13.63 -9.91
N PRO A 110 -20.30 14.85 -9.47
CA PRO A 110 -19.86 16.08 -10.12
C PRO A 110 -18.37 16.39 -9.87
N ARG A 111 -17.79 15.87 -8.79
CA ARG A 111 -16.40 16.13 -8.38
C ARG A 111 -15.49 14.91 -8.56
N ARG A 112 -15.95 13.85 -9.24
CA ARG A 112 -15.28 12.54 -9.26
C ARG A 112 -13.82 12.62 -9.73
N LYS A 113 -13.54 13.40 -10.78
CA LYS A 113 -12.17 13.55 -11.32
C LYS A 113 -11.27 14.25 -10.32
N LEU A 114 -11.79 15.30 -9.66
CA LEU A 114 -11.08 16.05 -8.65
C LEU A 114 -10.82 15.19 -7.39
N LEU A 115 -11.80 14.40 -6.96
CA LEU A 115 -11.63 13.45 -5.85
C LEU A 115 -10.61 12.36 -6.19
N LEU A 116 -10.64 11.82 -7.41
CA LEU A 116 -9.71 10.80 -7.86
C LEU A 116 -8.27 11.33 -7.92
N VAL A 117 -8.07 12.51 -8.51
CA VAL A 117 -6.77 13.18 -8.51
C VAL A 117 -6.33 13.53 -7.09
N GLY A 118 -7.25 14.06 -6.26
CA GLY A 118 -6.97 14.40 -4.87
C GLY A 118 -6.52 13.21 -4.03
N ILE A 119 -7.21 12.06 -4.15
CA ILE A 119 -6.82 10.80 -3.50
C ILE A 119 -5.47 10.32 -4.05
N GLY A 120 -5.28 10.35 -5.37
CA GLY A 120 -4.02 9.95 -6.00
C GLY A 120 -2.82 10.77 -5.51
N VAL A 121 -2.96 12.11 -5.49
CA VAL A 121 -1.93 13.04 -4.98
C VAL A 121 -1.70 12.83 -3.48
N LEU A 122 -2.74 12.63 -2.69
CA LEU A 122 -2.62 12.38 -1.27
C LEU A 122 -1.84 11.08 -0.99
N MET A 123 -2.17 10.00 -1.70
CA MET A 123 -1.47 8.72 -1.58
C MET A 123 -0.03 8.82 -2.09
N ALA A 124 0.20 9.57 -3.18
CA ALA A 124 1.54 9.82 -3.69
C ALA A 124 2.41 10.59 -2.69
N ALA A 125 1.87 11.66 -2.09
CA ALA A 125 2.58 12.46 -1.10
C ALA A 125 2.91 11.63 0.15
N PHE A 126 1.96 10.84 0.65
CA PHE A 126 2.18 9.97 1.81
C PHE A 126 3.26 8.91 1.53
N ALA A 127 3.10 8.14 0.45
CA ALA A 127 4.04 7.08 0.11
C ALA A 127 5.43 7.63 -0.26
N GLY A 128 5.48 8.74 -1.00
CA GLY A 128 6.74 9.42 -1.33
C GLY A 128 7.45 9.92 -0.09
N PHE A 129 6.72 10.52 0.87
CA PHE A 129 7.30 10.99 2.13
C PHE A 129 7.89 9.83 2.95
N THR A 130 7.20 8.69 3.00
CA THR A 130 7.73 7.47 3.64
C THR A 130 8.97 6.94 2.88
N ALA A 131 8.92 6.90 1.54
CA ALA A 131 9.99 6.34 0.72
C ALA A 131 11.30 7.14 0.79
N GLN A 132 11.22 8.47 0.82
CA GLN A 132 12.43 9.29 0.94
C GLN A 132 13.18 9.03 2.24
N GLY A 133 12.49 8.65 3.33
CA GLY A 133 13.11 8.32 4.61
C GLY A 133 13.90 7.01 4.59
N SER A 134 13.80 6.22 3.51
CA SER A 134 14.53 4.96 3.32
C SER A 134 15.69 5.09 2.34
N TRP A 135 16.23 6.30 2.17
CA TRP A 135 17.32 6.59 1.24
C TRP A 135 18.59 5.78 1.55
N GLN A 136 18.91 5.53 2.83
CA GLN A 136 20.07 4.72 3.21
C GLN A 136 19.92 3.29 2.69
N THR A 137 18.74 2.68 2.87
CA THR A 137 18.46 1.32 2.40
C THR A 137 18.63 1.22 0.88
N TRP A 138 18.16 2.22 0.14
CA TRP A 138 18.36 2.27 -1.31
C TRP A 138 19.84 2.42 -1.70
N LEU A 139 20.58 3.34 -1.08
CA LEU A 139 21.99 3.56 -1.41
C LEU A 139 22.87 2.37 -1.03
N LEU A 140 22.58 1.71 0.09
CA LEU A 140 23.28 0.49 0.52
C LEU A 140 23.03 -0.66 -0.47
N TRP A 141 21.79 -0.84 -0.93
CA TRP A 141 21.49 -1.82 -1.98
C TRP A 141 22.19 -1.49 -3.30
N ARG A 142 22.13 -0.22 -3.72
CA ARG A 142 22.67 0.19 -5.02
C ARG A 142 24.19 0.16 -5.09
N ASN A 143 24.86 0.43 -3.97
CA ASN A 143 26.32 0.53 -3.88
C ASN A 143 26.92 -0.57 -2.99
N GLY A 144 26.17 -1.65 -2.75
CA GLY A 144 26.63 -2.76 -1.91
C GLY A 144 27.83 -3.47 -2.52
N THR A 145 28.71 -3.97 -1.65
CA THR A 145 29.90 -4.75 -2.02
C THR A 145 29.88 -6.11 -1.34
N GLU A 146 30.55 -7.09 -1.94
CA GLU A 146 30.72 -8.41 -1.34
C GLU A 146 31.58 -8.34 -0.07
N PHE A 147 31.22 -9.15 0.93
CA PHE A 147 32.03 -9.31 2.14
C PHE A 147 33.07 -10.42 1.98
N GLY A 148 32.86 -11.36 1.05
CA GLY A 148 33.69 -12.54 0.87
C GLY A 148 33.45 -13.61 1.95
N ILE A 149 32.35 -13.49 2.68
CA ILE A 149 31.97 -14.40 3.76
C ILE A 149 30.59 -14.94 3.44
N THR A 150 30.51 -16.26 3.25
CA THR A 150 29.26 -16.95 2.95
C THR A 150 28.56 -17.39 4.23
N ASP A 151 27.26 -17.10 4.32
CA ASP A 151 26.38 -17.60 5.37
C ASP A 151 26.31 -19.15 5.33
N PRO A 152 26.56 -19.84 6.46
CA PRO A 152 26.54 -21.30 6.50
C PRO A 152 25.16 -21.93 6.25
N GLN A 153 24.07 -21.19 6.46
CA GLN A 153 22.71 -21.74 6.41
C GLN A 153 22.12 -21.69 4.99
N PHE A 154 22.31 -20.58 4.28
CA PHE A 154 21.73 -20.32 2.96
C PHE A 154 22.78 -20.26 1.84
N GLY A 155 24.07 -20.28 2.17
CA GLY A 155 25.15 -20.28 1.17
C GLY A 155 25.26 -18.98 0.36
N MET A 156 24.75 -17.87 0.91
CA MET A 156 24.79 -16.56 0.28
C MET A 156 25.83 -15.67 0.98
N ASP A 157 26.47 -14.76 0.26
CA ASP A 157 27.36 -13.78 0.88
C ASP A 157 26.60 -12.89 1.89
N VAL A 158 27.27 -12.49 2.96
CA VAL A 158 26.69 -11.61 4.00
C VAL A 158 26.16 -10.29 3.41
N SER A 159 26.71 -9.81 2.28
CA SER A 159 26.19 -8.66 1.53
C SER A 159 24.70 -8.74 1.21
N PHE A 160 24.20 -9.94 0.89
CA PHE A 160 22.77 -10.14 0.63
C PHE A 160 21.93 -9.76 1.84
N PHE A 161 22.35 -10.16 3.04
CA PHE A 161 21.61 -9.92 4.27
C PHE A 161 21.73 -8.46 4.74
N ALA A 162 22.88 -7.83 4.51
CA ALA A 162 23.15 -6.45 4.89
C ALA A 162 22.51 -5.42 3.95
N PHE A 163 22.49 -5.69 2.64
CA PHE A 163 22.15 -4.69 1.61
C PHE A 163 20.90 -5.06 0.79
N ASP A 164 20.86 -6.26 0.21
CA ASP A 164 19.75 -6.69 -0.68
C ASP A 164 18.46 -6.96 0.07
N TYR A 165 18.55 -7.75 1.13
CA TYR A 165 17.40 -8.20 1.90
C TYR A 165 16.59 -7.03 2.48
N PRO A 166 17.18 -6.03 3.16
CA PRO A 166 16.43 -4.86 3.63
C PRO A 166 15.72 -4.11 2.50
N PHE A 167 16.35 -3.99 1.33
CA PHE A 167 15.74 -3.34 0.18
C PHE A 167 14.58 -4.15 -0.42
N TYR A 168 14.71 -5.47 -0.56
CA TYR A 168 13.60 -6.32 -1.01
C TYR A 168 12.43 -6.28 -0.04
N ARG A 169 12.69 -6.22 1.28
CA ARG A 169 11.65 -6.01 2.30
C ARG A 169 10.98 -4.64 2.17
N LEU A 170 11.75 -3.60 1.92
CA LEU A 170 11.23 -2.24 1.70
C LEU A 170 10.29 -2.21 0.49
N VAL A 171 10.73 -2.72 -0.66
CA VAL A 171 9.91 -2.79 -1.89
C VAL A 171 8.64 -3.59 -1.64
N LEU A 172 8.75 -4.74 -0.99
CA LEU A 172 7.60 -5.58 -0.67
C LEU A 172 6.59 -4.86 0.24
N GLY A 173 7.07 -4.07 1.20
CA GLY A 173 6.23 -3.22 2.06
C GLY A 173 5.41 -2.21 1.27
N PHE A 174 6.03 -1.51 0.32
CA PHE A 174 5.31 -0.59 -0.58
C PHE A 174 4.31 -1.31 -1.48
N LEU A 175 4.67 -2.47 -2.05
CA LEU A 175 3.74 -3.27 -2.87
C LEU A 175 2.51 -3.71 -2.06
N PHE A 176 2.70 -4.17 -0.81
CA PHE A 176 1.59 -4.47 0.08
C PHE A 176 0.71 -3.26 0.37
N ALA A 177 1.31 -2.11 0.66
CA ALA A 177 0.58 -0.88 0.90
C ALA A 177 -0.25 -0.47 -0.32
N ILE A 178 0.35 -0.49 -1.52
CA ILE A 178 -0.33 -0.17 -2.78
C ILE A 178 -1.53 -1.08 -2.99
N VAL A 179 -1.35 -2.40 -2.86
CA VAL A 179 -2.43 -3.37 -3.09
C VAL A 179 -3.52 -3.24 -2.03
N LEU A 180 -3.15 -3.05 -0.76
CA LEU A 180 -4.12 -2.91 0.33
C LEU A 180 -4.96 -1.63 0.20
N LEU A 181 -4.31 -0.50 -0.10
CA LEU A 181 -4.97 0.78 -0.36
C LEU A 181 -5.87 0.70 -1.60
N SER A 182 -5.38 0.05 -2.66
CA SER A 182 -6.16 -0.19 -3.88
C SER A 182 -7.36 -1.09 -3.62
N LEU A 183 -7.20 -2.15 -2.83
CA LEU A 183 -8.28 -3.08 -2.47
C LEU A 183 -9.34 -2.37 -1.63
N ALA A 184 -8.93 -1.65 -0.58
CA ALA A 184 -9.84 -0.88 0.27
C ALA A 184 -10.59 0.19 -0.53
N GLY A 185 -9.88 0.95 -1.35
CA GLY A 185 -10.46 1.98 -2.20
C GLY A 185 -11.39 1.43 -3.27
N ALA A 186 -10.99 0.36 -3.97
CA ALA A 186 -11.82 -0.32 -4.96
C ALA A 186 -13.08 -0.94 -4.33
N ALA A 187 -12.95 -1.54 -3.14
CA ALA A 187 -14.09 -2.07 -2.40
C ALA A 187 -15.07 -0.96 -1.99
N ALA A 188 -14.55 0.18 -1.52
CA ALA A 188 -15.37 1.34 -1.19
C ALA A 188 -16.10 1.90 -2.42
N VAL A 189 -15.42 2.02 -3.56
CA VAL A 189 -16.05 2.44 -4.82
C VAL A 189 -17.12 1.43 -5.26
N HIS A 190 -16.81 0.14 -5.25
CA HIS A 190 -17.78 -0.89 -5.60
C HIS A 190 -18.98 -0.93 -4.65
N TYR A 191 -18.78 -0.66 -3.36
CA TYR A 191 -19.88 -0.53 -2.41
C TYR A 191 -20.75 0.70 -2.71
N VAL A 192 -20.14 1.88 -2.83
CA VAL A 192 -20.86 3.13 -3.11
C VAL A 192 -21.60 3.08 -4.43
N PHE A 193 -21.04 2.48 -5.48
CA PHE A 193 -21.65 2.42 -6.82
C PHE A 193 -22.48 1.14 -7.09
N GLY A 194 -22.73 0.32 -6.08
CA GLY A 194 -23.67 -0.82 -6.14
C GLY A 194 -23.10 -2.12 -6.72
N GLY A 195 -21.78 -2.20 -6.89
CA GLY A 195 -21.03 -3.42 -7.21
C GLY A 195 -20.94 -4.42 -6.05
N ILE A 196 -20.98 -3.97 -4.79
CA ILE A 196 -21.13 -4.80 -3.58
C ILE A 196 -22.48 -4.49 -2.94
N ARG A 197 -23.22 -5.52 -2.54
CA ARG A 197 -24.55 -5.42 -1.91
C ARG A 197 -24.55 -6.26 -0.63
N LEU A 198 -24.68 -5.62 0.53
CA LEU A 198 -24.63 -6.32 1.82
C LEU A 198 -26.00 -6.90 2.22
N GLN A 199 -27.10 -6.26 1.82
CA GLN A 199 -28.46 -6.64 2.25
C GLN A 199 -29.29 -7.37 1.19
N SER A 200 -28.70 -7.76 0.05
CA SER A 200 -29.45 -8.44 -1.01
C SER A 200 -29.59 -9.95 -0.75
N LYS A 201 -30.80 -10.50 -1.00
CA LYS A 201 -31.08 -11.95 -0.96
C LYS A 201 -30.50 -12.73 -2.16
N GLY A 202 -29.97 -12.03 -3.18
CA GLY A 202 -29.35 -12.63 -4.37
C GLY A 202 -27.82 -12.44 -4.42
N ASP A 203 -27.26 -12.35 -5.64
CA ASP A 203 -25.81 -12.22 -5.83
C ASP A 203 -25.26 -10.94 -5.17
N ARG A 204 -24.41 -11.09 -4.15
CA ARG A 204 -23.88 -9.98 -3.35
C ARG A 204 -22.82 -9.15 -4.09
N PHE A 205 -22.24 -9.68 -5.16
CA PHE A 205 -21.21 -9.01 -5.94
C PHE A 205 -21.58 -8.99 -7.42
N SER A 206 -21.50 -7.83 -8.05
CA SER A 206 -21.54 -7.74 -9.51
C SER A 206 -20.35 -8.49 -10.13
N SER A 207 -20.50 -8.94 -11.38
CA SER A 207 -19.42 -9.67 -12.07
C SER A 207 -18.12 -8.84 -12.13
N GLY A 208 -18.22 -7.56 -12.47
CA GLY A 208 -17.08 -6.63 -12.51
C GLY A 208 -16.43 -6.41 -11.14
N ALA A 209 -17.23 -6.25 -10.08
CA ALA A 209 -16.72 -6.11 -8.72
C ALA A 209 -16.00 -7.38 -8.25
N ARG A 210 -16.58 -8.55 -8.50
CA ARG A 210 -15.97 -9.83 -8.13
C ARG A 210 -14.64 -10.04 -8.83
N MET A 211 -14.57 -9.89 -10.15
CA MET A 211 -13.32 -10.06 -10.90
C MET A 211 -12.24 -9.10 -10.42
N HIS A 212 -12.56 -7.80 -10.30
CA HIS A 212 -11.59 -6.79 -9.89
C HIS A 212 -11.03 -7.06 -8.49
N LEU A 213 -11.91 -7.35 -7.51
CA LEU A 213 -11.49 -7.63 -6.15
C LEU A 213 -10.76 -8.98 -6.02
N SER A 214 -11.15 -9.99 -6.80
CA SER A 214 -10.41 -11.27 -6.87
C SER A 214 -9.00 -11.09 -7.43
N VAL A 215 -8.81 -10.24 -8.46
CA VAL A 215 -7.48 -9.93 -8.98
C VAL A 215 -6.63 -9.25 -7.91
N LEU A 216 -7.15 -8.20 -7.26
CA LEU A 216 -6.41 -7.48 -6.22
C LEU A 216 -6.06 -8.39 -5.03
N LEU A 217 -6.99 -9.27 -4.63
CA LEU A 217 -6.75 -10.24 -3.57
C LEU A 217 -5.75 -11.32 -4.00
N GLY A 218 -5.81 -11.78 -5.26
CA GLY A 218 -4.82 -12.70 -5.84
C GLY A 218 -3.41 -12.10 -5.83
N VAL A 219 -3.27 -10.83 -6.23
CA VAL A 219 -1.99 -10.11 -6.15
C VAL A 219 -1.52 -10.00 -4.70
N PHE A 220 -2.41 -9.66 -3.75
CA PHE A 220 -2.05 -9.60 -2.33
C PHE A 220 -1.51 -10.94 -1.81
N VAL A 221 -2.18 -12.04 -2.15
CA VAL A 221 -1.78 -13.39 -1.74
C VAL A 221 -0.49 -13.82 -2.44
N LEU A 222 -0.27 -13.42 -3.69
CA LEU A 222 1.00 -13.64 -4.40
C LEU A 222 2.15 -12.90 -3.72
N LEU A 223 1.93 -11.64 -3.32
CA LEU A 223 2.92 -10.89 -2.52
C LEU A 223 3.18 -11.58 -1.18
N LYS A 224 2.17 -12.21 -0.55
CA LYS A 224 2.38 -13.04 0.66
C LYS A 224 3.23 -14.26 0.39
N ALA A 225 3.08 -14.94 -0.74
CA ALA A 225 3.97 -16.04 -1.11
C ALA A 225 5.42 -15.56 -1.21
N PHE A 226 5.66 -14.43 -1.87
CA PHE A 226 6.99 -13.82 -1.95
C PHE A 226 7.50 -13.33 -0.58
N ALA A 227 6.61 -12.84 0.29
CA ALA A 227 6.93 -12.50 1.66
C ALA A 227 7.44 -13.72 2.44
N TYR A 228 6.76 -14.86 2.32
CA TYR A 228 7.17 -16.11 2.95
C TYR A 228 8.49 -16.64 2.39
N TYR A 229 8.74 -16.45 1.09
CA TYR A 229 10.04 -16.73 0.48
C TYR A 229 11.16 -15.95 1.20
N LEU A 230 11.00 -14.63 1.36
CA LEU A 230 11.97 -13.76 2.04
C LEU A 230 12.03 -13.99 3.57
N ASP A 231 10.93 -14.36 4.19
CA ASP A 231 10.86 -14.68 5.63
C ASP A 231 11.83 -15.77 6.06
N ARG A 232 12.20 -16.67 5.15
CA ARG A 232 13.19 -17.71 5.41
C ARG A 232 14.56 -17.12 5.69
N PHE A 233 15.00 -16.14 4.89
CA PHE A 233 16.26 -15.43 5.12
C PHE A 233 16.23 -14.56 6.37
N GLY A 234 15.04 -14.06 6.72
CA GLY A 234 14.83 -13.30 7.96
C GLY A 234 15.13 -14.08 9.24
N LEU A 235 15.19 -15.42 9.19
CA LEU A 235 15.48 -16.25 10.36
C LEU A 235 16.91 -16.04 10.89
N VAL A 236 17.84 -15.55 10.06
CA VAL A 236 19.20 -15.21 10.49
C VAL A 236 19.22 -14.04 11.47
N PHE A 237 18.19 -13.18 11.43
CA PHE A 237 18.02 -12.04 12.34
C PHE A 237 17.10 -12.37 13.53
N SER A 238 16.94 -13.66 13.86
CA SER A 238 16.08 -14.08 14.97
C SER A 238 16.73 -13.73 16.32
N ASP A 239 16.00 -13.02 17.17
CA ASP A 239 16.38 -12.75 18.57
C ASP A 239 15.62 -13.64 19.56
N ARG A 240 15.08 -14.77 19.08
CA ARG A 240 14.13 -15.63 19.83
C ARG A 240 14.65 -16.13 21.17
N THR A 241 15.94 -16.43 21.28
CA THR A 241 16.53 -16.95 22.51
C THR A 241 16.77 -15.86 23.55
N GLY A 242 16.73 -14.58 23.16
CA GLY A 242 17.03 -13.42 24.01
C GLY A 242 18.50 -13.32 24.47
N ILE A 243 19.31 -14.35 24.21
CA ILE A 243 20.71 -14.47 24.62
C ILE A 243 21.64 -14.40 23.41
N THR A 244 21.18 -14.85 22.23
CA THR A 244 21.96 -14.87 21.00
C THR A 244 21.11 -14.42 19.81
N THR A 245 21.59 -13.44 19.06
CA THR A 245 21.04 -13.08 17.76
C THR A 245 21.53 -14.08 16.70
N GLY A 246 20.61 -14.70 15.97
CA GLY A 246 20.94 -15.72 14.98
C GLY A 246 19.85 -16.77 14.82
N ALA A 247 19.88 -17.50 13.71
CA ALA A 247 18.94 -18.59 13.47
C ALA A 247 19.11 -19.70 14.53
N SER A 248 18.11 -19.88 15.39
CA SER A 248 18.11 -20.96 16.38
C SER A 248 17.79 -22.32 15.76
N TYR A 249 18.12 -23.43 16.45
CA TYR A 249 17.77 -24.78 16.00
C TYR A 249 16.28 -24.93 15.67
N THR A 250 15.41 -24.31 16.47
CA THR A 250 13.97 -24.31 16.25
C THR A 250 13.57 -23.49 15.01
N ASP A 251 14.24 -22.36 14.76
CA ASP A 251 13.96 -21.54 13.58
C ASP A 251 14.31 -22.31 12.29
N VAL A 252 15.47 -22.98 12.26
CA VAL A 252 15.91 -23.77 11.10
C VAL A 252 15.07 -25.04 10.93
N THR A 253 14.80 -25.77 12.00
CA THR A 253 14.16 -27.09 11.90
C THR A 253 12.63 -27.02 11.81
N ALA A 254 11.99 -26.00 12.40
CA ALA A 254 10.53 -25.88 12.41
C ALA A 254 10.01 -24.70 11.55
N LEU A 255 10.57 -23.50 11.72
CA LEU A 255 10.01 -22.32 11.03
C LEU A 255 10.38 -22.28 9.56
N LEU A 256 11.61 -22.65 9.18
CA LEU A 256 12.03 -22.66 7.78
C LEU A 256 11.15 -23.59 6.92
N PRO A 257 10.86 -24.85 7.34
CA PRO A 257 9.89 -25.69 6.64
C PRO A 257 8.48 -25.08 6.64
N ALA A 258 7.99 -24.55 7.77
CA ALA A 258 6.66 -23.94 7.84
C ALA A 258 6.51 -22.76 6.88
N LYS A 259 7.50 -21.86 6.80
CA LYS A 259 7.53 -20.74 5.85
C LYS A 259 7.57 -21.24 4.40
N THR A 260 8.31 -22.31 4.13
CA THR A 260 8.37 -22.93 2.80
C THR A 260 7.02 -23.51 2.39
N ILE A 261 6.31 -24.21 3.28
CA ILE A 261 4.96 -24.72 3.02
C ILE A 261 3.98 -23.56 2.78
N LEU A 262 3.98 -22.54 3.65
CA LEU A 262 3.12 -21.36 3.51
C LEU A 262 3.36 -20.61 2.19
N MET A 263 4.61 -20.53 1.73
CA MET A 263 4.95 -19.95 0.42
C MET A 263 4.22 -20.68 -0.72
N PHE A 264 4.31 -22.01 -0.78
CA PHE A 264 3.65 -22.79 -1.83
C PHE A 264 2.12 -22.76 -1.72
N VAL A 265 1.58 -22.89 -0.51
CA VAL A 265 0.12 -22.80 -0.28
C VAL A 265 -0.39 -21.43 -0.72
N ALA A 266 0.28 -20.34 -0.33
CA ALA A 266 -0.09 -18.99 -0.75
C ALA A 266 0.00 -18.84 -2.28
N ALA A 267 1.05 -19.38 -2.93
CA ALA A 267 1.17 -19.35 -4.39
C ALA A 267 -0.01 -20.06 -5.07
N ILE A 268 -0.41 -21.24 -4.58
CA ILE A 268 -1.58 -21.97 -5.09
C ILE A 268 -2.87 -21.16 -4.88
N CYS A 269 -3.07 -20.58 -3.69
CA CYS A 269 -4.22 -19.72 -3.42
C CYS A 269 -4.27 -18.50 -4.35
N ALA A 270 -3.12 -17.87 -4.63
CA ALA A 270 -3.05 -16.75 -5.57
C ALA A 270 -3.49 -17.17 -6.98
N VAL A 271 -3.01 -18.31 -7.47
CA VAL A 271 -3.44 -18.89 -8.76
C VAL A 271 -4.95 -19.15 -8.76
N ALA A 272 -5.52 -19.68 -7.68
CA ALA A 272 -6.96 -19.90 -7.57
C ALA A 272 -7.78 -18.60 -7.66
N PHE A 273 -7.29 -17.51 -7.05
CA PHE A 273 -7.94 -16.18 -7.18
C PHE A 273 -7.91 -15.64 -8.60
N PHE A 274 -6.81 -15.84 -9.34
CA PHE A 274 -6.73 -15.47 -10.76
C PHE A 274 -7.58 -16.38 -11.64
N ALA A 275 -7.62 -17.68 -11.35
CA ALA A 275 -8.41 -18.65 -12.11
C ALA A 275 -9.92 -18.38 -12.04
N ASN A 276 -10.41 -17.80 -10.93
CA ASN A 276 -11.80 -17.36 -10.77
C ASN A 276 -12.27 -16.39 -11.87
N ILE A 277 -11.35 -15.74 -12.58
CA ILE A 277 -11.65 -14.86 -13.72
C ILE A 277 -12.09 -15.70 -14.94
N PHE A 278 -11.44 -16.83 -15.19
CA PHE A 278 -11.62 -17.64 -16.40
C PHE A 278 -12.80 -18.61 -16.32
N PHE A 279 -13.03 -19.21 -15.15
CA PHE A 279 -14.06 -20.26 -15.00
C PHE A 279 -15.50 -19.78 -15.20
N ARG A 280 -15.75 -18.47 -15.29
CA ARG A 280 -17.09 -17.93 -15.61
C ARG A 280 -17.39 -17.76 -17.10
N ASN A 281 -16.38 -17.65 -17.97
CA ASN A 281 -16.61 -17.58 -19.41
C ASN A 281 -17.05 -18.93 -20.01
N PHE A 282 -16.75 -20.05 -19.34
CA PHE A 282 -17.13 -21.39 -19.79
C PHE A 282 -18.50 -21.87 -19.31
N ALA A 283 -19.10 -21.21 -18.30
CA ALA A 283 -20.42 -21.60 -17.78
C ALA A 283 -21.58 -21.24 -18.74
N LEU A 284 -21.39 -20.27 -19.65
CA LEU A 284 -22.37 -19.90 -20.67
C LEU A 284 -22.41 -20.89 -21.86
N PRO A 285 -21.27 -21.36 -22.42
CA PRO A 285 -21.30 -22.33 -23.53
C PRO A 285 -21.61 -23.78 -23.10
N ALA A 286 -21.36 -24.19 -21.86
CA ALA A 286 -21.62 -25.57 -21.41
C ALA A 286 -23.09 -25.86 -21.04
N LEU A 287 -23.92 -24.82 -20.84
CA LEU A 287 -25.37 -24.94 -20.63
C LEU A 287 -26.18 -24.74 -21.92
N ALA A 288 -25.50 -24.46 -23.04
CA ALA A 288 -26.09 -24.20 -24.35
C ALA A 288 -25.88 -25.37 -25.34
N LEU A 289 -25.38 -26.52 -24.85
CA LEU A 289 -25.15 -27.76 -25.61
C LEU A 289 -25.75 -28.91 -24.81
#